data_AF-F8PH38-F1
#
_entry.id   AF-F8PH38-F1
#
_cell.length_a   1.000
_cell.length_b   1.000
_cell.length_c   1.000
_cell.angle_alpha   90.00
_cell.angle_beta   90.00
_cell.angle_gamma   90.00
#
_symmetry.space_group_name_H-M   'P 1'
#
loop_
_entity.id
_entity.type
_entity.pdbx_description
1 polymer ?
#
loop_
_entity_poly.entity_id
_entity_poly.type
_entity_poly.pdbx_seq_one_letter_code
_entity_poly.pdbx_strand_id
1 'polypeptide(L)'
;ALIKRFGTPALFLTLNPLDVSHPLVGTLGHLLPGVWQAMSPCEQSLFVAKNPAAASQFFHMMMSQFLKIVVIHSYQSSGLF
;
A
#
# COMPACT_ATOMS: atom_id res chain seq x y z
N ALA A 1 0.00 18.17 11.57
CA ALA A 1 1.01 18.70 12.51
C ALA A 1 2.45 18.58 11.96
N LEU A 2 2.88 17.41 11.45
CA LEU A 2 4.24 17.19 10.93
C LEU A 2 4.62 18.11 9.75
N ILE A 3 3.69 18.34 8.81
CA ILE A 3 3.91 19.12 7.58
C ILE A 3 4.35 20.56 7.86
N LYS A 4 3.68 21.25 8.80
CA LYS A 4 4.03 22.64 9.16
C LYS A 4 5.33 22.75 9.97
N ARG A 5 5.74 21.66 10.64
CA ARG A 5 6.88 21.68 11.58
C ARG A 5 8.19 21.26 10.92
N PHE A 6 8.17 20.44 9.87
CA PHE A 6 9.37 19.83 9.30
C PHE A 6 9.60 20.11 7.81
N GLY A 7 8.72 20.88 7.15
CA GLY A 7 8.89 21.20 5.72
C GLY A 7 8.91 19.96 4.81
N THR A 8 8.41 18.83 5.30
CA THR A 8 8.47 17.55 4.60
C THR A 8 7.51 17.59 3.40
N PRO A 9 7.93 17.13 2.19
CA PRO A 9 7.04 17.06 1.05
C PRO A 9 5.77 16.29 1.42
N ALA A 10 4.62 16.88 1.10
CA ALA A 10 3.34 16.28 1.40
C ALA A 10 3.17 15.01 0.56
N LEU A 11 3.20 13.85 1.23
CA LEU A 11 2.84 12.59 0.61
C LEU A 11 1.32 12.49 0.59
N PHE A 12 0.72 12.80 -0.55
CA PHE A 12 -0.70 12.55 -0.79
C PHE A 12 -0.87 11.07 -1.13
N LEU A 13 -1.28 10.27 -0.15
CA LEU A 13 -1.76 8.92 -0.40
C LEU A 13 -3.19 9.03 -0.91
N THR A 14 -3.32 9.10 -2.22
CA THR A 14 -4.60 8.80 -2.88
C THR A 14 -4.93 7.34 -2.59
N LEU A 15 -6.17 7.07 -2.18
CA LEU A 15 -6.68 5.70 -2.16
C LEU A 15 -6.55 5.12 -3.56
N ASN A 16 -5.59 4.23 -3.75
CA ASN A 16 -5.44 3.45 -4.96
C ASN A 16 -6.53 2.37 -4.94
N PRO A 17 -7.22 2.07 -6.04
CA PRO A 17 -8.09 0.90 -6.13
C PRO A 17 -7.47 -0.40 -5.58
N LEU A 18 -6.14 -0.56 -5.68
CA LEU A 18 -5.43 -1.69 -5.08
C LEU A 18 -5.39 -1.69 -3.54
N ASP A 19 -5.45 -0.53 -2.89
CA ASP A 19 -5.49 -0.47 -1.43
C ASP A 19 -6.77 -1.09 -0.87
N VAL A 20 -7.85 -1.08 -1.66
CA VAL A 20 -9.16 -1.62 -1.31
C VAL A 20 -9.31 -3.07 -1.79
N SER A 21 -8.84 -3.40 -2.99
CA SER A 21 -9.01 -4.74 -3.53
C SER A 21 -8.01 -5.77 -2.99
N HIS A 22 -6.85 -5.33 -2.50
CA HIS A 22 -5.80 -6.23 -2.01
C HIS A 22 -5.89 -6.45 -0.48
N PRO A 23 -6.02 -7.69 0.02
CA PRO A 23 -6.23 -7.98 1.46
C PRO A 23 -5.03 -7.66 2.36
N LEU A 24 -3.87 -7.38 1.75
CA LEU A 24 -2.64 -7.08 2.48
C LEU A 24 -2.74 -5.77 3.27
N VAL A 25 -3.49 -4.76 2.79
CA VAL A 25 -3.73 -3.54 3.58
C VAL A 25 -4.47 -3.86 4.86
N GLY A 26 -5.48 -4.74 4.80
CA GLY A 26 -6.16 -5.26 5.99
C GLY A 26 -5.20 -5.93 6.96
N THR A 27 -4.35 -6.83 6.46
CA THR A 27 -3.37 -7.56 7.28
C THR A 27 -2.37 -6.62 7.96
N LEU A 28 -1.85 -5.64 7.22
CA LEU A 28 -0.93 -4.60 7.74
C LEU A 28 -1.62 -3.67 8.74
N GLY A 29 -2.94 -3.53 8.64
CA GLY A 29 -3.80 -2.86 9.62
C GLY A 29 -4.31 -3.79 10.73
N HIS A 30 -3.71 -4.97 10.91
CA HIS A 30 -4.04 -5.96 11.95
C HIS A 30 -5.43 -6.59 11.85
N LEU A 31 -6.04 -6.58 10.66
CA LEU A 31 -7.23 -7.40 10.38
C LEU A 31 -6.84 -8.82 10.00
N LEU A 32 -7.63 -9.77 10.47
CA LEU A 32 -7.57 -11.14 9.96
C LEU A 32 -8.09 -11.18 8.50
N PRO A 33 -7.49 -11.98 7.61
CA PRO A 33 -7.91 -12.06 6.21
C PRO A 33 -9.40 -12.38 6.00
N GLY A 34 -9.97 -13.26 6.84
CA GLY A 34 -11.39 -13.59 6.77
C GLY A 34 -12.31 -12.41 7.12
N VAL A 35 -11.86 -11.51 7.99
CA VAL A 35 -12.60 -10.28 8.32
C VAL A 35 -12.56 -9.31 7.14
N TRP A 36 -11.42 -9.16 6.49
CA TRP A 36 -11.30 -8.32 5.29
C TRP A 36 -12.20 -8.79 4.14
N GLN A 37 -12.25 -10.11 3.91
CA GLN A 37 -13.08 -10.71 2.86
C GLN A 37 -14.58 -10.55 3.12
N ALA A 38 -14.99 -10.49 4.39
CA ALA A 38 -16.38 -10.26 4.78
C ALA A 38 -16.83 -8.80 4.64
N MET A 39 -15.90 -7.85 4.53
CA MET A 39 -16.20 -6.43 4.37
C MET A 39 -16.65 -6.11 2.94
N SER A 40 -17.62 -5.20 2.83
CA SER A 40 -17.98 -4.55 1.57
C SER A 40 -16.85 -3.63 1.07
N PRO A 41 -16.81 -3.29 -0.24
CA PRO A 41 -15.83 -2.34 -0.77
C PRO A 41 -15.86 -0.96 -0.09
N CYS A 42 -17.04 -0.52 0.37
CA CYS A 42 -17.19 0.72 1.12
C CYS A 42 -16.54 0.63 2.50
N GLU A 43 -16.74 -0.47 3.22
CA GLU A 43 -16.11 -0.72 4.52
C GLU A 43 -14.59 -0.86 4.40
N GLN A 44 -14.11 -1.55 3.36
CA GLN A 44 -12.68 -1.61 3.03
C GLN A 44 -12.11 -0.22 2.75
N SER A 45 -12.79 0.58 1.92
CA SER A 45 -12.37 1.96 1.62
C SER A 45 -12.30 2.83 2.88
N LEU A 46 -13.30 2.72 3.76
CA LEU A 46 -13.33 3.41 5.05
C LEU A 46 -12.19 2.93 5.97
N PHE A 47 -11.91 1.63 6.00
CA PHE A 47 -10.81 1.07 6.77
C PHE A 47 -9.47 1.62 6.28
N VAL A 48 -9.22 1.60 4.97
CA VAL A 48 -7.98 2.12 4.38
C VAL A 48 -7.82 3.61 4.72
N ALA A 49 -8.89 4.40 4.54
CA ALA A 49 -8.88 5.83 4.87
C ALA A 49 -8.57 6.12 6.35
N LYS A 50 -9.01 5.25 7.26
CA LYS A 50 -8.72 5.35 8.70
C LYS A 50 -7.34 4.82 9.09
N ASN A 51 -6.70 4.03 8.22
CA ASN A 51 -5.41 3.38 8.48
C ASN A 51 -4.35 3.77 7.43
N PRO A 52 -4.01 5.06 7.28
CA PRO A 52 -3.08 5.52 6.24
C PRO A 52 -1.67 4.93 6.36
N ALA A 53 -1.25 4.55 7.58
CA ALA A 53 0.03 3.87 7.79
C ALA A 53 0.07 2.48 7.12
N ALA A 54 -1.01 1.70 7.22
CA ALA A 54 -1.12 0.39 6.58
C ALA A 54 -1.11 0.53 5.04
N ALA A 55 -1.85 1.51 4.51
CA ALA A 55 -1.83 1.86 3.09
C ALA A 55 -0.42 2.27 2.60
N SER A 56 0.29 3.08 3.40
CA SER A 56 1.67 3.49 3.09
C SER A 56 2.62 2.31 2.99
N GLN A 57 2.53 1.38 3.96
CA GLN A 57 3.36 0.17 3.99
C GLN A 57 3.08 -0.74 2.80
N PHE A 58 1.81 -0.92 2.46
CA PHE A 58 1.39 -1.67 1.28
C PHE A 58 2.00 -1.07 0.01
N PHE A 59 1.82 0.24 -0.20
CA PHE A 59 2.39 0.95 -1.35
C PHE A 59 3.91 0.77 -1.41
N HIS A 60 4.60 0.99 -0.30
CA HIS A 60 6.05 0.83 -0.22
C HIS A 60 6.50 -0.59 -0.60
N MET A 61 5.79 -1.62 -0.11
CA MET A 61 6.09 -3.01 -0.41
C MET A 61 5.90 -3.33 -1.90
N MET A 62 4.74 -2.93 -2.46
CA MET A 62 4.43 -3.15 -3.88
C MET A 62 5.43 -2.46 -4.79
N MET A 63 5.76 -1.19 -4.51
CA MET A 63 6.72 -0.43 -5.31
C MET A 63 8.14 -0.94 -5.16
N SER A 64 8.55 -1.38 -3.96
CA SER A 64 9.88 -1.97 -3.78
C SER A 64 10.04 -3.26 -4.59
N GLN A 65 9.01 -4.12 -4.63
CA GLN A 65 9.04 -5.34 -5.45
C GLN A 65 8.96 -5.03 -6.94
N PHE A 66 8.10 -4.09 -7.35
CA PHE A 66 8.04 -3.64 -8.74
C PHE A 66 9.40 -3.12 -9.22
N LEU A 67 10.01 -2.22 -8.44
CA LEU A 67 11.33 -1.71 -8.75
C LEU A 67 12.36 -2.84 -8.80
N LYS A 68 12.39 -3.76 -7.83
CA LYS A 68 13.37 -4.85 -7.79
C LYS A 68 13.21 -5.87 -8.93
N ILE A 69 11.98 -6.18 -9.34
CA ILE A 69 11.70 -7.25 -10.30
C ILE A 69 11.66 -6.70 -11.73
N VAL A 70 11.04 -5.54 -11.92
CA VAL A 70 10.74 -5.00 -13.25
C VAL A 70 11.78 -3.97 -13.69
N VAL A 71 12.26 -3.12 -12.78
CA VAL A 71 13.11 -1.96 -13.15
C VAL A 71 14.60 -2.24 -12.90
N ILE A 72 14.95 -2.69 -11.70
CA ILE A 72 16.31 -2.92 -11.23
C ILE A 72 16.64 -4.38 -11.53
N HIS A 73 17.34 -4.58 -12.63
CA HIS A 73 17.91 -5.85 -13.05
C HIS A 73 19.00 -6.31 -12.06
N SER A 74 18.60 -6.85 -10.91
CA SER A 74 19.51 -7.29 -9.83
C SER A 74 19.80 -8.79 -9.86
N TYR A 75 19.16 -9.54 -10.75
CA TYR A 75 19.42 -10.96 -11.01
C TYR A 75 20.10 -11.10 -12.38
N GLN A 76 21.18 -11.87 -12.48
CA GLN A 76 22.04 -12.07 -13.67
C GLN A 76 21.36 -12.65 -14.94
N SER A 77 20.04 -12.55 -15.11
CA SER A 77 19.30 -13.03 -16.28
C SER A 77 18.47 -11.91 -16.89
N SER A 78 18.49 -11.72 -18.21
CA SER A 78 17.77 -10.69 -18.96
C SER A 78 16.37 -10.40 -18.41
N GLY A 79 16.08 -9.12 -18.17
CA GLY A 79 14.79 -8.67 -17.66
C GLY A 79 13.68 -8.97 -18.65
N LEU A 80 12.44 -8.80 -18.21
CA LEU A 80 11.27 -8.88 -19.09
C LEU A 80 11.25 -7.79 -20.17
N PHE A 81 12.13 -6.78 -20.05
CA PHE A 81 12.39 -5.71 -21.01
C PHE A 81 13.88 -5.40 -21.08
#